data_AF-A0A0G0YWV9-F1
#
_entry.id   AF-A0A0G0YWV9-F1
#
_cell.length_a   1.000
_cell.length_b   1.000
_cell.length_c   1.000
_cell.angle_alpha   90.00
_cell.angle_beta   90.00
_cell.angle_gamma   90.00
#
_symmetry.space_group_name_H-M   'P 1'
#
loop_
_entity.id
_entity.type
_entity.pdbx_description
1 polymer ?
#
loop_
_entity_poly.entity_id
_entity_poly.type
_entity_poly.pdbx_seq_one_letter_code
_entity_poly.pdbx_strand_id
1 'polypeptide(L)'
;MQNDLYSSSEAKRSREVSLKSSSRQARTISTADFEPFDLVVVDLYKPDPKNFPESMDIGGQALIRAAVKNYKNVALAFDEKSIADVVSELKKNNGSISLQFRKSQAKKSARFISKRCNLELRLITKI
;
A
#
# COMPACT_ATOMS: atom_id res chain seq x y z
N MET A 1 19.02 -34.57 12.11
CA MET A 1 18.25 -34.35 10.85
C MET A 1 17.47 -33.05 11.03
N GLN A 2 18.05 -31.88 10.78
CA GLN A 2 18.33 -31.25 9.47
C GLN A 2 17.10 -30.57 8.87
N ASN A 3 17.01 -29.25 9.07
CA ASN A 3 16.91 -28.26 8.00
C ASN A 3 17.15 -26.84 8.52
N ASP A 4 18.44 -26.53 8.75
CA ASP A 4 19.01 -25.18 8.72
C ASP A 4 19.10 -24.67 7.26
N LEU A 5 17.95 -24.47 6.61
CA LEU A 5 17.94 -24.11 5.18
C LEU A 5 16.89 -23.06 4.87
N TYR A 6 16.99 -21.89 5.51
CA TYR A 6 16.77 -20.62 4.81
C TYR A 6 17.80 -19.63 5.31
N SER A 7 18.99 -19.78 4.73
CA SER A 7 20.17 -18.93 4.88
C SER A 7 19.76 -17.46 5.06
N SER A 8 19.85 -17.00 6.30
CA SER A 8 19.70 -15.60 6.69
C SER A 8 20.66 -14.67 5.94
N SER A 9 21.67 -15.22 5.26
CA SER A 9 22.58 -14.48 4.40
C SER A 9 22.05 -14.24 2.99
N GLU A 10 21.31 -15.16 2.38
CA GLU A 10 20.81 -14.99 1.00
C GLU A 10 19.62 -14.05 0.95
N ALA A 11 18.68 -14.17 1.91
CA ALA A 11 17.59 -13.22 2.07
C ALA A 11 18.10 -11.79 2.35
N LYS A 12 19.18 -11.65 3.15
CA LYS A 12 19.86 -10.36 3.37
C LYS A 12 20.54 -9.84 2.10
N ARG A 13 21.20 -10.71 1.32
CA ARG A 13 21.95 -10.35 0.11
C ARG A 13 21.05 -9.92 -1.05
N SER A 14 19.87 -10.50 -1.20
CA SER A 14 18.84 -10.03 -2.15
C SER A 14 18.20 -8.71 -1.71
N ARG A 15 18.01 -8.52 -0.39
CA ARG A 15 17.40 -7.32 0.22
C ARG A 15 18.29 -6.08 0.14
N GLU A 16 19.61 -6.25 0.22
CA GLU A 16 20.59 -5.15 0.10
C GLU A 16 20.63 -4.55 -1.32
N VAL A 17 20.33 -5.35 -2.35
CA VAL A 17 20.28 -4.91 -3.75
C VAL A 17 19.09 -4.00 -4.03
N SER A 18 17.96 -4.16 -3.32
CA SER A 18 16.77 -3.31 -3.49
C SER A 18 16.91 -1.93 -2.82
N LEU A 19 17.75 -1.83 -1.79
CA LEU A 19 18.04 -0.59 -1.05
C LEU A 19 18.99 0.38 -1.78
N LYS A 20 19.50 0.01 -2.96
CA LYS A 20 20.40 0.85 -3.79
C LYS A 20 19.68 1.97 -4.56
N SER A 21 18.65 2.58 -3.98
CA SER A 21 18.15 3.88 -4.46
C SER A 21 18.03 4.87 -3.31
N SER A 22 18.97 5.82 -3.28
CA SER A 22 19.01 7.03 -2.46
C SER A 22 19.45 6.85 -1.00
N SER A 23 20.72 7.22 -0.79
CA SER A 23 21.58 7.13 0.40
C SER A 23 21.06 7.66 1.75
N ARG A 24 19.83 8.17 1.87
CA ARG A 24 19.28 8.73 3.11
C ARG A 24 18.12 7.89 3.68
N GLN A 25 17.27 7.33 2.82
CA GLN A 25 16.09 6.55 3.24
C GLN A 25 16.49 5.17 3.77
N ALA A 26 17.44 4.51 3.10
CA ALA A 26 18.04 3.26 3.57
C ALA A 26 18.74 3.42 4.93
N ARG A 27 19.37 4.58 5.19
CA ARG A 27 20.01 4.89 6.47
C ARG A 27 19.00 5.02 7.59
N THR A 28 17.91 5.77 7.38
CA THR A 28 16.85 5.90 8.39
C THR A 28 16.20 4.57 8.72
N ILE A 29 15.93 3.71 7.72
CA ILE A 29 15.36 2.38 7.96
C ILE A 29 16.36 1.49 8.73
N SER A 30 17.66 1.56 8.43
CA SER A 30 18.67 0.75 9.13
C SER A 30 18.85 1.12 10.61
N THR A 31 18.45 2.32 11.02
CA THR A 31 18.57 2.82 12.40
C THR A 31 17.23 2.90 13.12
N ALA A 32 16.13 2.46 12.50
CA ALA A 32 14.80 2.55 13.07
C ALA A 32 14.26 1.16 13.41
N ASP A 33 13.50 1.07 14.51
CA ASP A 33 12.87 -0.19 14.97
C ASP A 33 11.59 -0.54 14.18
N PHE A 34 11.53 -0.22 12.89
CA PHE A 34 10.38 -0.59 12.05
C PHE A 34 10.80 -1.19 10.71
N GLU A 35 10.03 -2.20 10.29
CA GLU A 35 10.21 -2.84 8.99
C GLU A 35 9.33 -2.17 7.92
N PRO A 36 9.79 -2.12 6.66
CA PRO A 36 8.97 -1.63 5.55
C PRO A 36 7.80 -2.59 5.27
N PHE A 37 6.67 -2.04 4.84
CA PHE A 37 5.51 -2.82 4.40
C PHE A 37 5.60 -3.18 2.92
N ASP A 38 5.38 -4.44 2.57
CA ASP A 38 5.30 -4.90 1.17
C ASP A 38 3.88 -4.80 0.59
N LEU A 39 2.85 -4.78 1.44
CA LEU A 39 1.43 -4.71 1.08
C LEU A 39 0.68 -3.84 2.10
N VAL A 40 -0.15 -2.93 1.61
CA VAL A 40 -1.14 -2.19 2.40
C VAL A 40 -2.53 -2.66 1.98
N VAL A 41 -3.33 -3.07 2.95
CA VAL A 41 -4.76 -3.36 2.78
C VAL A 41 -5.52 -2.38 3.65
N VAL A 42 -6.36 -1.55 3.03
CA VAL A 42 -7.11 -0.50 3.71
C VAL A 42 -8.47 -0.38 3.04
N ASP A 43 -9.52 -0.05 3.79
CA ASP A 43 -10.82 0.32 3.21
C ASP A 43 -11.25 1.64 3.84
N LEU A 44 -11.98 2.46 3.09
CA LEU A 44 -12.45 3.76 3.59
C LEU A 44 -13.88 3.65 4.09
N TYR A 45 -14.11 4.07 5.32
CA TYR A 45 -15.47 4.18 5.83
C TYR A 45 -16.29 5.17 4.99
N LYS A 46 -17.57 4.87 4.76
CA LYS A 46 -18.48 5.82 4.12
C LYS A 46 -18.65 7.05 5.04
N PRO A 47 -18.50 8.29 4.54
CA PRO A 47 -18.64 9.46 5.39
C PRO A 47 -20.11 9.61 5.78
N ASP A 48 -20.38 9.95 7.04
CA ASP A 48 -21.73 10.25 7.53
C ASP A 48 -22.06 11.71 7.21
N PRO A 49 -23.03 11.99 6.31
CA PRO A 49 -23.42 13.36 5.98
C PRO A 49 -23.91 14.18 7.16
N LYS A 50 -24.44 13.54 8.22
CA LYS A 50 -24.96 14.24 9.41
C LYS A 50 -23.85 14.70 10.36
N ASN A 51 -22.67 14.07 10.27
CA ASN A 51 -21.52 14.34 11.12
C ASN A 51 -20.29 14.72 10.30
N PHE A 52 -20.48 15.37 9.15
CA PHE A 52 -19.40 15.82 8.27
C PHE A 52 -18.97 17.23 8.70
N PRO A 53 -17.65 17.56 8.81
CA PRO A 53 -16.48 16.84 8.29
C PRO A 53 -15.85 15.81 9.24
N GLU A 54 -16.33 15.66 10.48
CA GLU A 54 -15.72 14.77 11.49
C GLU A 54 -15.70 13.29 11.07
N SER A 55 -16.66 12.87 10.24
CA SER A 55 -16.71 11.52 9.66
C SER A 55 -15.76 11.31 8.46
N MET A 56 -14.91 12.28 8.13
CA MET A 56 -13.94 12.17 7.03
C MET A 56 -12.79 11.22 7.40
N ASP A 57 -12.52 10.26 6.53
CA ASP A 57 -11.44 9.30 6.73
C ASP A 57 -10.09 9.84 6.23
N ILE A 58 -9.39 10.56 7.10
CA ILE A 58 -8.07 11.12 6.80
C ILE A 58 -7.00 10.03 6.74
N GLY A 59 -7.03 9.11 7.70
CA GLY A 59 -6.00 8.08 7.87
C GLY A 59 -5.98 7.10 6.70
N GLY A 60 -7.13 6.57 6.32
CA GLY A 60 -7.25 5.64 5.20
C GLY A 60 -6.83 6.29 3.87
N GLN A 61 -7.25 7.53 3.62
CA GLN A 61 -6.82 8.26 2.42
C GLN A 61 -5.32 8.52 2.40
N ALA A 62 -4.72 8.86 3.54
CA ALA A 62 -3.28 9.07 3.66
C ALA A 62 -2.51 7.78 3.34
N LEU A 63 -2.93 6.63 3.87
CA LEU A 63 -2.32 5.32 3.59
C LEU A 63 -2.40 4.96 2.10
N ILE A 64 -3.57 5.13 1.48
CA ILE A 64 -3.75 4.88 0.05
C ILE A 64 -2.80 5.76 -0.78
N ARG A 65 -2.72 7.06 -0.48
CA ARG A 65 -1.86 7.99 -1.22
C ARG A 65 -0.37 7.68 -1.01
N ALA A 66 0.03 7.28 0.19
CA ALA A 66 1.40 6.84 0.46
C ALA A 66 1.76 5.59 -0.36
N ALA A 67 0.88 4.60 -0.42
CA ALA A 67 1.07 3.40 -1.23
C ALA A 67 1.12 3.72 -2.74
N VAL A 68 0.27 4.64 -3.23
CA VAL A 68 0.33 5.12 -4.63
C VAL A 68 1.68 5.73 -4.96
N LYS A 69 2.21 6.62 -4.09
CA LYS A 69 3.54 7.21 -4.27
C LYS A 69 4.64 6.14 -4.29
N ASN A 70 4.50 5.11 -3.47
CA ASN A 70 5.50 4.05 -3.28
C ASN A 70 5.20 2.75 -4.05
N TYR A 71 4.41 2.80 -5.13
CA TYR A 71 3.96 1.60 -5.87
C TYR A 71 5.11 0.72 -6.40
N LYS A 72 6.33 1.25 -6.51
CA LYS A 72 7.50 0.45 -6.91
C LYS A 72 7.84 -0.62 -5.87
N ASN A 73 7.52 -0.37 -4.60
CA ASN A 73 7.87 -1.21 -3.45
C ASN A 73 6.62 -1.79 -2.76
N VAL A 74 5.53 -1.01 -2.66
CA VAL A 74 4.34 -1.36 -1.88
C VAL A 74 3.19 -1.76 -2.79
N ALA A 75 2.60 -2.93 -2.56
CA ALA A 75 1.32 -3.34 -3.16
C ALA A 75 0.14 -2.73 -2.38
N LEU A 76 -1.01 -2.59 -3.03
CA LEU A 76 -2.18 -1.93 -2.45
C LEU A 76 -3.48 -2.65 -2.80
N ALA A 77 -4.30 -2.86 -1.76
CA ALA A 77 -5.73 -3.15 -1.86
C ALA A 77 -6.51 -2.07 -1.08
N PHE A 78 -7.62 -1.60 -1.66
CA PHE A 78 -8.37 -0.42 -1.22
C PHE A 78 -9.91 -0.60 -1.27
N ASP A 79 -10.38 -1.79 -1.64
CA ASP A 79 -11.79 -2.21 -1.72
C ASP A 79 -11.87 -3.76 -1.85
N GLU A 80 -13.05 -4.35 -1.74
CA GLU A 80 -13.23 -5.81 -1.84
C GLU A 80 -12.67 -6.42 -3.14
N LYS A 81 -12.90 -5.74 -4.27
CA LYS A 81 -12.44 -6.20 -5.58
C LYS A 81 -10.92 -6.22 -5.67
N SER A 82 -10.26 -5.18 -5.18
CA SER A 82 -8.81 -5.05 -5.18
C SER A 82 -8.15 -6.06 -4.23
N ILE A 83 -8.80 -6.44 -3.13
CA ILE A 83 -8.36 -7.56 -2.29
C ILE A 83 -8.39 -8.86 -3.09
N ALA A 84 -9.51 -9.15 -3.78
CA ALA A 84 -9.62 -10.33 -4.64
C ALA A 84 -8.56 -10.36 -5.76
N ASP A 85 -8.32 -9.21 -6.40
CA ASP A 85 -7.26 -9.04 -7.40
C ASP A 85 -5.87 -9.37 -6.82
N VAL A 86 -5.55 -8.89 -5.61
CA VAL A 86 -4.27 -9.17 -4.91
C VAL A 86 -4.13 -10.65 -4.58
N VAL A 87 -5.18 -11.28 -4.05
CA VAL A 87 -5.16 -12.72 -3.74
C VAL A 87 -4.92 -13.55 -5.00
N SER A 88 -5.55 -13.17 -6.11
CA SER A 88 -5.34 -13.83 -7.41
C SER A 88 -3.89 -13.68 -7.91
N GLU A 89 -3.34 -12.46 -7.84
CA GLU A 89 -1.95 -12.19 -8.21
C GLU A 89 -0.95 -12.99 -7.36
N LEU A 90 -1.16 -13.05 -6.04
CA LEU A 90 -0.32 -13.83 -5.13
C LEU A 90 -0.37 -15.33 -5.45
N LYS A 91 -1.56 -15.89 -5.69
CA LYS A 91 -1.72 -17.30 -6.07
C LYS A 91 -1.04 -17.60 -7.41
N LYS A 92 -1.17 -16.69 -8.38
CA LYS A 92 -0.59 -16.85 -9.73
C LYS A 92 0.93 -16.78 -9.75
N ASN A 93 1.53 -15.95 -8.89
CA ASN A 93 2.98 -15.69 -8.90
C ASN A 93 3.68 -16.23 -7.66
N ASN A 94 3.23 -17.37 -7.12
CA ASN A 94 3.88 -18.08 -6.00
C ASN A 94 4.19 -17.18 -4.80
N GLY A 95 3.20 -16.38 -4.37
CA GLY A 95 3.32 -15.47 -3.23
C GLY A 95 4.00 -14.13 -3.53
N SER A 96 4.38 -13.87 -4.78
CA SER A 96 4.96 -12.59 -5.20
C SER A 96 3.93 -11.67 -5.88
N ILE A 97 4.20 -10.36 -5.88
CA ILE A 97 3.38 -9.37 -6.60
C ILE A 97 4.25 -8.67 -7.65
N SER A 98 3.80 -8.65 -8.91
CA SER A 98 4.56 -8.04 -9.98
C SER A 98 4.53 -6.49 -9.92
N LEU A 99 5.59 -5.85 -10.43
CA LEU A 99 5.62 -4.38 -10.58
C LEU A 99 4.46 -3.86 -11.45
N GLN A 100 4.07 -4.62 -12.49
CA GLN A 100 2.96 -4.26 -13.36
C GLN A 100 1.63 -4.27 -12.60
N PHE A 101 1.42 -5.27 -11.74
CA PHE A 101 0.25 -5.31 -10.87
C PHE A 101 0.24 -4.14 -9.89
N ARG A 102 1.36 -3.84 -9.20
CA ARG A 102 1.43 -2.67 -8.29
C ARG A 102 1.11 -1.36 -9.01
N LYS A 103 1.66 -1.15 -10.21
CA LYS A 103 1.37 0.02 -11.04
C LYS A 103 -0.11 0.09 -11.44
N SER A 104 -0.72 -1.04 -11.78
CA SER A 104 -2.14 -1.14 -12.10
C SER A 104 -3.01 -0.78 -10.89
N GLN A 105 -2.73 -1.34 -9.72
CA GLN A 105 -3.44 -1.03 -8.48
C GLN A 105 -3.30 0.44 -8.08
N ALA A 106 -2.11 1.03 -8.20
CA ALA A 106 -1.90 2.45 -7.94
C ALA A 106 -2.74 3.35 -8.85
N LYS A 107 -2.90 2.99 -10.13
CA LYS A 107 -3.78 3.72 -11.05
C LYS A 107 -5.26 3.58 -10.67
N LYS A 108 -5.70 2.38 -10.28
CA LYS A 108 -7.09 2.16 -9.84
C LYS A 108 -7.39 2.91 -8.54
N SER A 109 -6.48 2.86 -7.57
CA SER A 109 -6.64 3.53 -6.28
C SER A 109 -6.60 5.06 -6.39
N ALA A 110 -5.78 5.62 -7.28
CA ALA A 110 -5.79 7.06 -7.55
C ALA A 110 -7.16 7.54 -8.07
N ARG A 111 -7.81 6.74 -8.92
CA ARG A 111 -9.20 7.01 -9.35
C ARG A 111 -10.19 6.87 -8.21
N PHE A 112 -10.01 5.87 -7.34
CA PHE A 112 -10.84 5.69 -6.15
C PHE A 112 -10.75 6.90 -5.20
N ILE A 113 -9.55 7.39 -4.91
CA ILE A 113 -9.34 8.63 -4.13
C ILE A 113 -9.98 9.83 -4.81
N SER A 114 -9.82 10.00 -6.13
CA SER A 114 -10.47 11.11 -6.84
C SER A 114 -11.99 11.08 -6.69
N LYS A 115 -12.63 9.90 -6.79
CA LYS A 115 -14.06 9.75 -6.53
C LYS A 115 -14.41 10.10 -5.08
N ARG A 116 -13.57 9.69 -4.12
CA ARG A 116 -13.76 9.99 -2.71
C ARG A 116 -13.71 11.50 -2.43
N CYS A 117 -12.70 12.20 -2.95
CA CYS A 117 -12.60 13.65 -2.82
C CYS A 117 -13.80 14.38 -3.43
N ASN A 118 -14.32 13.90 -4.57
CA ASN A 118 -15.54 14.47 -5.17
C ASN A 118 -16.79 14.26 -4.30
N LEU A 119 -16.91 13.10 -3.63
CA LEU A 119 -17.98 12.86 -2.67
C LEU A 119 -17.87 13.83 -1.48
N GLU A 120 -16.67 13.98 -0.93
CA GLU A 120 -16.39 14.86 0.21
C GLU A 120 -16.63 16.33 -0.14
N LEU A 121 -16.24 16.77 -1.34
CA LEU A 121 -16.56 18.10 -1.85
C LEU A 121 -18.08 18.34 -1.87
N ARG A 122 -18.89 17.38 -2.32
CA ARG A 122 -20.35 17.52 -2.33
C ARG A 122 -20.97 17.60 -0.93
N LEU A 123 -20.30 17.00 0.06
CA LEU A 123 -20.74 17.07 1.45
C LEU A 123 -20.33 18.40 2.08
N ILE A 124 -19.11 18.87 1.84
CA ILE A 124 -18.61 20.12 2.40
C ILE A 124 -19.39 21.34 1.91
N THR A 125 -19.86 21.32 0.66
CA THR A 125 -20.68 22.41 0.10
C THR A 125 -22.10 22.48 0.67
N LYS A 126 -22.50 21.53 1.52
CA LYS A 126 -23.82 21.49 2.17
C LYS A 126 -23.76 21.87 3.66
N ILE A 127 -22.56 22.13 4.19
CA ILE A 127 -22.36 22.73 5.50
C ILE A 127 -22.62 24.22 5.37
#